data_AF-A0ABC8UF32-F1
#
_entry.id   AF-A0ABC8UF32-F1
#
_cell.length_a   1.000
_cell.length_b   1.000
_cell.length_c   1.000
_cell.angle_alpha   90.00
_cell.angle_beta   90.00
_cell.angle_gamma   90.00
#
_symmetry.space_group_name_H-M   'P 1'
#
loop_
_entity.id
_entity.type
_entity.pdbx_description
1 polymer ?
#
loop_
_entity_poly.entity_id
_entity_poly.type
_entity_poly.pdbx_seq_one_letter_code
_entity_poly.pdbx_strand_id
1 'polypeptide(L)'
;MDYSDQGSILMNIVDDGSTNYGYYPRLNFNCVNMLRFAKLESFLSVLGELGSVSFDDLHTGSARAKLLDLLESQFSFKPNTRFPSSELYVCLDRGPVLGEIAIMLRVLATPSRLMTENSIKEYFSSVKRSVLCVTQLEQPVEPRIVFNRKVFEQEFKLGWKPDQGDHSPYILKR
;
A
#
# COMPACT_ATOMS: atom_id res chain seq x y z
N MET A 1 15.58 -39.25 -27.00
CA MET A 1 14.63 -39.09 -25.88
C MET A 1 14.27 -37.63 -25.84
N ASP A 2 13.16 -37.30 -26.48
CA ASP A 2 12.58 -35.96 -26.54
C ASP A 2 11.96 -35.61 -25.20
N TYR A 3 12.41 -34.52 -24.60
CA TYR A 3 11.68 -33.84 -23.52
C TYR A 3 10.91 -32.67 -24.14
N SER A 4 9.78 -33.00 -24.75
CA SER A 4 8.79 -32.05 -25.24
C SER A 4 7.56 -32.12 -24.33
N ASP A 5 7.63 -31.53 -23.14
CA ASP A 5 6.41 -31.15 -22.41
C ASP A 5 6.75 -30.20 -21.25
N GLN A 6 6.92 -28.90 -21.55
CA GLN A 6 6.72 -27.87 -20.55
C GLN A 6 5.29 -27.40 -20.66
N GLY A 7 4.43 -28.07 -19.88
CA GLY A 7 3.05 -27.69 -19.67
C GLY A 7 2.96 -26.22 -19.31
N SER A 8 2.43 -25.45 -20.26
CA SER A 8 1.98 -24.09 -20.05
C SER A 8 0.85 -24.13 -19.03
N ILE A 9 1.18 -23.89 -17.75
CA ILE A 9 0.18 -23.61 -16.71
C ILE A 9 -0.28 -22.17 -16.97
N LEU A 10 -1.10 -22.01 -18.02
CA LEU A 10 -2.00 -20.88 -18.12
C LEU A 10 -2.96 -21.00 -16.95
N MET A 11 -2.77 -20.16 -15.94
CA MET A 11 -3.85 -19.86 -14.99
C MET A 11 -5.03 -19.38 -15.82
N ASN A 12 -6.00 -20.27 -16.03
CA ASN A 12 -7.34 -19.92 -16.47
C ASN A 12 -7.98 -19.10 -15.34
N ILE A 13 -7.62 -17.82 -15.26
CA ILE A 13 -8.45 -16.84 -14.58
C ILE A 13 -9.66 -16.71 -15.48
N VAL A 14 -10.70 -17.44 -15.10
CA VAL A 14 -12.05 -17.26 -15.62
C VAL A 14 -12.35 -15.77 -15.47
N ASP A 15 -12.41 -15.08 -16.60
CA ASP A 15 -13.01 -13.76 -16.70
C ASP A 15 -14.50 -13.98 -16.44
N ASP A 16 -14.87 -14.06 -15.15
CA ASP A 16 -16.26 -14.07 -14.75
C ASP A 16 -16.83 -12.73 -15.19
N GLY A 17 -17.52 -12.74 -16.32
CA GLY A 17 -18.11 -11.60 -16.99
C GLY A 17 -19.25 -10.93 -16.21
N SER A 18 -19.13 -10.83 -14.88
CA SER A 18 -20.20 -10.39 -13.99
C SER A 18 -20.15 -8.90 -13.62
N THR A 19 -19.17 -8.12 -14.11
CA THR A 19 -19.18 -6.65 -13.91
C THR A 19 -18.63 -5.89 -15.13
N ASN A 20 -19.53 -5.28 -15.90
CA ASN A 20 -19.19 -4.42 -17.06
C ASN A 20 -18.54 -3.07 -16.66
N TYR A 21 -18.36 -2.82 -15.37
CA TYR A 21 -17.85 -1.55 -14.82
C TYR A 21 -16.77 -1.79 -13.75
N GLY A 22 -15.95 -0.78 -13.50
CA GLY A 22 -14.82 -0.84 -12.56
C GLY A 22 -13.45 -0.80 -13.23
N TYR A 23 -12.43 -1.20 -12.46
CA TYR A 23 -11.04 -1.23 -12.93
C TYR A 23 -10.74 -2.35 -13.93
N TYR A 24 -10.02 -2.02 -15.00
CA TYR A 24 -9.54 -2.96 -16.01
C TYR A 24 -8.07 -2.65 -16.43
N PRO A 25 -7.28 -3.62 -16.89
CA PRO A 25 -7.58 -5.06 -16.91
C PRO A 25 -7.64 -5.64 -15.48
N ARG A 26 -8.52 -6.63 -15.25
CA ARG A 26 -8.75 -7.22 -13.92
C ARG A 26 -7.49 -7.87 -13.35
N LEU A 27 -6.63 -8.45 -14.19
CA LEU A 27 -5.35 -9.02 -13.77
C LEU A 27 -4.46 -7.97 -13.08
N ASN A 28 -4.26 -6.81 -13.70
CA ASN A 28 -3.44 -5.74 -13.11
C ASN A 28 -4.06 -5.23 -11.81
N PHE A 29 -5.39 -5.13 -11.76
CA PHE A 29 -6.10 -4.73 -10.55
C PHE A 29 -5.88 -5.74 -9.41
N ASN A 30 -5.97 -7.04 -9.70
CA ASN A 30 -5.75 -8.10 -8.73
C ASN A 30 -4.31 -8.06 -8.20
N CYS A 31 -3.32 -7.83 -9.07
CA CYS A 31 -1.92 -7.68 -8.66
C CYS A 31 -1.72 -6.49 -7.71
N VAL A 32 -2.30 -5.31 -8.01
CA VAL A 32 -2.16 -4.15 -7.11
C VAL A 32 -2.94 -4.32 -5.81
N ASN A 33 -4.06 -5.05 -5.81
CA ASN A 33 -4.85 -5.31 -4.61
C ASN A 33 -4.14 -6.28 -3.62
N MET A 34 -3.08 -6.96 -4.05
CA MET A 34 -2.19 -7.71 -3.15
C MET A 34 -1.23 -6.81 -2.37
N LEU A 35 -1.05 -5.55 -2.80
CA LEU A 35 -0.19 -4.60 -2.11
C LEU A 35 -0.92 -3.92 -0.96
N ARG A 36 -0.16 -3.58 0.09
CA ARG A 36 -0.61 -2.89 1.27
C ARG A 36 -0.53 -1.39 1.06
N PHE A 37 -1.68 -0.73 1.19
CA PHE A 37 -1.79 0.71 1.13
C PHE A 37 -2.32 1.26 2.46
N ALA A 38 -1.75 2.38 2.89
CA ALA A 38 -2.28 3.20 3.96
C ALA A 38 -2.56 4.61 3.45
N LYS A 39 -3.55 5.30 4.04
CA LYS A 39 -3.72 6.73 3.79
C LYS A 39 -2.45 7.47 4.23
N LEU A 40 -1.98 8.43 3.44
CA LEU A 40 -0.77 9.19 3.73
C LEU A 40 -0.87 9.93 5.07
N GLU A 41 -2.03 10.49 5.39
CA GLU A 41 -2.29 11.16 6.68
C GLU A 41 -2.12 10.21 7.87
N SER A 42 -2.69 8.99 7.78
CA SER A 42 -2.60 7.98 8.82
C SER A 42 -1.16 7.49 8.99
N PHE A 43 -0.47 7.26 7.87
CA PHE A 43 0.94 6.88 7.86
C PHE A 43 1.83 7.95 8.54
N LEU A 44 1.65 9.23 8.19
CA LEU A 44 2.39 10.33 8.79
C LEU A 44 2.07 10.52 10.28
N SER A 45 0.80 10.33 10.68
CA SER A 45 0.40 10.36 12.10
C SER A 45 1.15 9.30 12.91
N VAL A 46 1.17 8.06 12.43
CA VAL A 46 1.90 6.96 13.07
C VAL A 46 3.40 7.27 13.15
N LEU A 47 4.02 7.75 12.06
CA LEU A 47 5.43 8.14 12.08
C LEU A 47 5.73 9.27 13.08
N GLY A 48 4.82 10.23 13.24
CA GLY A 48 4.92 11.30 14.23
C GLY A 48 4.95 10.76 15.66
N GLU A 49 4.08 9.80 15.98
CA GLU A 49 4.07 9.12 17.27
C GLU A 49 5.31 8.26 17.50
N LEU A 50 5.79 7.59 16.45
CA LEU A 50 7.03 6.81 16.50
C LEU A 50 8.27 7.69 16.71
N GLY A 51 8.21 8.97 16.36
CA GLY A 51 9.28 9.96 16.51
C GLY A 51 9.56 10.40 17.95
N SER A 52 8.74 10.00 18.93
CA SER A 52 8.85 10.42 20.34
C SER A 52 8.87 9.25 21.34
N VAL A 53 9.16 8.04 20.87
CA VAL A 53 9.15 6.81 21.67
C VAL A 53 10.28 6.78 22.72
N SER A 54 9.93 6.42 23.96
CA SER A 54 10.88 6.01 25.00
C SER A 54 11.33 4.56 24.78
N PHE A 55 12.60 4.26 25.04
CA PHE A 55 13.18 2.93 24.82
C PHE A 55 13.22 2.07 26.07
N ASP A 56 12.04 1.85 26.64
CA ASP A 56 11.77 0.81 27.64
C ASP A 56 10.79 -0.23 27.07
N ASP A 57 10.69 -1.40 27.71
CA ASP A 57 9.92 -2.54 27.16
C ASP A 57 8.43 -2.22 26.94
N LEU A 58 7.84 -1.36 27.79
CA LEU A 58 6.42 -0.99 27.67
C LEU A 58 6.18 -0.09 26.45
N HIS A 59 6.97 0.98 26.32
CA HIS A 59 6.79 1.95 25.24
C HIS A 59 7.21 1.38 23.88
N THR A 60 8.26 0.56 23.84
CA THR A 60 8.69 -0.14 22.62
C THR A 60 7.66 -1.18 22.17
N GLY A 61 7.04 -1.90 23.11
CA GLY A 61 5.91 -2.80 22.82
C GLY A 61 4.71 -2.06 22.22
N SER A 62 4.33 -0.91 22.80
CA SER A 62 3.25 -0.06 22.30
C SER A 62 3.55 0.51 20.90
N ALA A 63 4.76 1.04 20.69
CA ALA A 63 5.21 1.53 19.39
C ALA A 63 5.20 0.41 18.32
N ARG A 64 5.62 -0.80 18.70
CA ARG A 64 5.58 -1.97 17.81
C ARG A 64 4.16 -2.33 17.42
N ALA A 65 3.23 -2.35 18.38
CA ALA A 65 1.83 -2.63 18.10
C ALA A 65 1.25 -1.65 17.09
N LYS A 66 1.46 -0.34 17.26
CA LYS A 66 1.02 0.69 16.30
C LYS A 66 1.56 0.48 14.89
N LEU A 67 2.84 0.09 14.78
CA LEU A 67 3.45 -0.16 13.47
C LEU A 67 2.89 -1.44 12.83
N LEU A 68 2.57 -2.47 13.61
CA LEU A 68 1.89 -3.68 13.12
C LEU A 68 0.44 -3.38 12.71
N ASP A 69 -0.30 -2.63 13.52
CA ASP A 69 -1.67 -2.20 13.21
C ASP A 69 -1.72 -1.44 11.88
N LEU A 70 -0.75 -0.55 11.64
CA LEU A 70 -0.61 0.15 10.36
C LEU A 70 -0.42 -0.83 9.18
N LEU A 71 0.41 -1.86 9.35
CA LEU A 71 0.66 -2.89 8.33
C LEU A 71 -0.55 -3.82 8.10
N GLU A 72 -1.37 -4.03 9.12
CA GLU A 72 -2.59 -4.83 9.07
C GLU A 72 -3.80 -4.02 8.56
N SER A 73 -3.80 -2.69 8.75
CA SER A 73 -4.83 -1.75 8.31
C SER A 73 -4.83 -1.50 6.79
N GLN A 74 -4.70 -2.57 6.01
CA GLN A 74 -4.67 -2.51 4.55
C GLN A 74 -5.95 -1.84 4.03
N PHE A 75 -5.78 -0.71 3.35
CA PHE A 75 -6.86 -0.20 2.51
C PHE A 75 -6.96 -1.09 1.27
N SER A 76 -7.95 -1.99 1.25
CA SER A 76 -8.26 -2.77 0.05
C SER A 76 -9.14 -1.95 -0.88
N PHE A 77 -8.61 -1.67 -2.06
CA PHE A 77 -9.40 -1.07 -3.12
C PHE A 77 -10.40 -2.11 -3.63
N LYS A 78 -11.66 -1.72 -3.77
CA LYS A 78 -12.67 -2.60 -4.38
C LYS A 78 -12.58 -2.50 -5.91
N PRO A 79 -12.73 -3.62 -6.65
CA PRO A 79 -12.67 -3.62 -8.12
C PRO A 79 -13.69 -2.69 -8.79
N ASN A 80 -14.79 -2.41 -8.10
CA ASN A 80 -15.91 -1.59 -8.57
C ASN A 80 -16.01 -0.26 -7.84
N THR A 81 -14.95 0.16 -7.14
CA THR A 81 -14.85 1.48 -6.51
C THR A 81 -13.59 2.15 -7.01
N ARG A 82 -13.74 3.30 -7.66
CA ARG A 82 -12.60 4.03 -8.21
C ARG A 82 -11.76 4.59 -7.08
N PHE A 83 -10.45 4.59 -7.26
CA PHE A 83 -9.48 5.20 -6.36
C PHE A 83 -9.93 6.65 -6.03
N PRO A 84 -9.92 7.08 -4.76
CA PRO A 84 -10.40 8.40 -4.37
C PRO A 84 -9.62 9.56 -5.04
N SER A 85 -10.29 10.61 -5.48
CA SER A 85 -9.63 11.74 -6.18
C SER A 85 -8.91 12.70 -5.26
N SER A 86 -9.37 12.83 -4.02
CA SER A 86 -8.93 13.83 -3.06
C SER A 86 -7.94 13.29 -2.03
N GLU A 87 -7.66 11.99 -2.04
CA GLU A 87 -6.83 11.33 -1.04
C GLU A 87 -5.51 10.84 -1.64
N LEU A 88 -4.50 10.76 -0.77
CA LEU A 88 -3.18 10.21 -1.08
C LEU A 88 -2.96 8.93 -0.28
N TYR A 89 -2.37 7.94 -0.92
CA TYR A 89 -2.05 6.65 -0.32
C TYR A 89 -0.56 6.35 -0.46
N VAL A 90 0.01 5.67 0.52
CA VAL A 90 1.39 5.17 0.52
C VAL A 90 1.34 3.66 0.32
N CYS A 91 2.13 3.14 -0.61
CA CYS A 91 2.35 1.70 -0.75
C CYS A 91 3.44 1.26 0.23
N LEU A 92 3.07 0.42 1.21
CA LEU A 92 3.95 -0.02 2.29
C LEU A 92 4.91 -1.15 1.86
N ASP A 93 4.62 -1.79 0.72
CA ASP A 93 5.42 -2.91 0.18
C ASP A 93 6.53 -2.48 -0.77
N ARG A 94 6.61 -1.18 -1.09
CA ARG A 94 7.63 -0.66 -1.99
C ARG A 94 8.80 -0.09 -1.19
N GLY A 95 10.01 -0.37 -1.67
CA GLY A 95 11.20 0.33 -1.20
C GLY A 95 11.13 1.81 -1.59
N PRO A 96 11.64 2.74 -0.76
CA PRO A 96 12.38 2.51 0.49
C PRO A 96 11.51 2.27 1.75
N VAL A 97 10.20 2.54 1.70
CA VAL A 97 9.31 2.50 2.87
C VAL A 97 9.34 1.14 3.57
N LEU A 98 9.24 0.05 2.79
CA LEU A 98 9.30 -1.31 3.34
C LEU A 98 10.58 -1.57 4.15
N GLY A 99 11.72 -1.09 3.65
CA GLY A 99 13.01 -1.26 4.30
C GLY A 99 13.10 -0.51 5.63
N GLU A 100 12.60 0.73 5.65
CA GLU A 100 12.60 1.52 6.89
C GLU A 100 11.64 0.95 7.93
N ILE A 101 10.47 0.46 7.53
CA ILE A 101 9.53 -0.24 8.43
C ILE A 101 10.18 -1.50 9.02
N ALA A 102 10.90 -2.27 8.21
CA ALA A 102 11.59 -3.47 8.68
C ALA A 102 12.66 -3.12 9.73
N ILE A 103 13.41 -2.04 9.54
CA ILE A 103 14.39 -1.55 10.53
C ILE A 103 13.69 -1.13 11.83
N MET A 104 12.61 -0.35 11.73
CA MET A 104 11.84 0.08 12.90
C MET A 104 11.31 -1.12 13.69
N LEU A 105 10.69 -2.10 13.03
CA LEU A 105 10.20 -3.33 13.67
C LEU A 105 11.32 -4.14 14.32
N ARG A 106 12.47 -4.28 13.65
CA ARG A 106 13.63 -5.01 14.19
C ARG A 106 14.14 -4.37 15.48
N VAL A 107 14.31 -3.04 15.50
CA VAL A 107 14.76 -2.34 16.70
C VAL A 107 13.71 -2.47 17.80
N LEU A 108 12.43 -2.21 17.53
CA LEU A 108 11.35 -2.32 18.51
C LEU A 108 11.13 -3.74 19.06
N ALA A 109 11.54 -4.78 18.31
CA ALA A 109 11.51 -6.16 18.78
C ALA A 109 12.71 -6.55 19.66
N THR A 110 13.73 -5.69 19.76
CA THR A 110 14.91 -5.95 20.60
C THR A 110 14.58 -5.66 22.07
N PRO A 111 14.84 -6.58 23.02
CA PRO A 111 14.63 -6.30 24.44
C PRO A 111 15.43 -5.07 24.88
N SER A 112 14.85 -4.18 25.70
CA SER A 112 15.49 -2.92 26.11
C SER A 112 16.90 -3.09 26.69
N ARG A 113 17.12 -4.16 27.46
CA ARG A 113 18.44 -4.51 28.03
C ARG A 113 19.53 -4.83 27.01
N LEU A 114 19.16 -5.12 25.75
CA LEU A 114 20.06 -5.42 24.64
C LEU A 114 20.14 -4.27 23.62
N MET A 115 19.36 -3.21 23.81
CA MET A 115 19.38 -2.06 22.91
C MET A 115 20.67 -1.26 23.09
N THR A 116 21.24 -0.87 21.95
CA THR A 116 22.42 -0.01 21.92
C THR A 116 22.02 1.40 21.49
N GLU A 117 22.83 2.39 21.84
CA GLU A 117 22.66 3.77 21.34
C GLU A 117 22.61 3.80 19.81
N ASN A 118 23.39 2.95 19.14
CA ASN A 118 23.39 2.83 17.68
C ASN A 118 22.06 2.30 17.14
N SER A 119 21.46 1.30 17.79
CA SER A 119 20.14 0.78 17.40
C SER A 119 19.04 1.84 17.55
N ILE A 120 19.11 2.63 18.62
CA ILE A 120 18.16 3.73 18.87
C ILE A 120 18.32 4.84 17.82
N LYS A 121 19.56 5.23 17.51
CA LYS A 121 19.87 6.19 16.44
C LYS A 121 19.39 5.70 15.08
N GLU A 122 19.58 4.41 14.80
CA GLU A 122 19.14 3.77 13.56
C GLU A 122 17.62 3.83 13.44
N TYR A 123 16.88 3.52 14.50
CA TYR A 123 15.41 3.64 14.55
C TYR A 123 14.94 5.05 14.22
N PHE A 124 15.44 6.08 14.92
CA PHE A 124 14.98 7.46 14.68
C PHE A 124 15.38 7.95 13.28
N SER A 125 16.53 7.50 12.78
CA SER A 125 16.93 7.75 11.40
C SER A 125 15.96 7.11 10.41
N SER A 126 15.48 5.90 10.67
CA SER A 126 14.46 5.23 9.85
C SER A 126 13.11 5.91 9.88
N VAL A 127 12.66 6.40 11.04
CA VAL A 127 11.44 7.23 11.15
C VAL A 127 11.60 8.48 10.27
N LYS A 128 12.71 9.21 10.43
CA LYS A 128 13.00 10.42 9.65
C LYS A 128 13.08 10.15 8.15
N ARG A 129 13.77 9.08 7.74
CA ARG A 129 13.87 8.70 6.32
C ARG A 129 12.49 8.35 5.76
N SER A 130 11.66 7.62 6.50
CA SER A 130 10.29 7.30 6.08
C SER A 130 9.45 8.56 5.81
N VAL A 131 9.53 9.56 6.69
CA VAL A 131 8.87 10.87 6.48
C VAL A 131 9.41 11.55 5.22
N LEU A 132 10.73 11.61 5.04
CA LEU A 132 11.34 12.23 3.87
C LEU A 132 10.92 11.55 2.58
N CYS A 133 10.89 10.21 2.57
CA CYS A 133 10.45 9.44 1.41
C CYS A 133 9.05 9.86 0.97
N VAL A 134 8.08 9.96 1.86
CA VAL A 134 6.69 10.24 1.47
C VAL A 134 6.36 11.73 1.27
N THR A 135 7.21 12.64 1.75
CA THR A 135 7.00 14.10 1.65
C THR A 135 7.75 14.76 0.51
N GLN A 136 8.80 14.12 -0.03
CA GLN A 136 9.47 14.59 -1.24
C GLN A 136 8.56 14.33 -2.45
N LEU A 137 7.82 15.36 -2.87
CA LEU A 137 6.88 15.31 -4.00
C LEU A 137 7.56 15.09 -5.35
N GLU A 138 8.83 15.46 -5.45
CA GLU A 138 9.69 15.15 -6.59
C GLU A 138 10.48 13.88 -6.26
N GLN A 139 9.85 12.71 -6.41
CA GLN A 139 10.58 11.45 -6.49
C GLN A 139 11.02 11.22 -7.94
N PRO A 140 12.29 11.51 -8.30
CA PRO A 140 12.86 11.02 -9.55
C PRO A 140 13.13 9.51 -9.51
N VAL A 141 12.97 8.87 -8.35
CA VAL A 141 13.38 7.49 -8.10
C VAL A 141 12.16 6.56 -8.23
N GLU A 142 12.15 5.76 -9.28
CA GLU A 142 11.34 4.55 -9.30
C GLU A 142 11.87 3.56 -8.24
N PRO A 143 10.98 2.86 -7.50
CA PRO A 143 9.53 2.84 -7.66
C PRO A 143 8.82 3.96 -6.88
N ARG A 144 7.74 4.51 -7.46
CA ARG A 144 6.87 5.47 -6.75
C ARG A 144 6.24 4.83 -5.52
N ILE A 145 6.21 5.55 -4.41
CA ILE A 145 5.61 5.08 -3.15
C ILE A 145 4.32 5.83 -2.75
N VAL A 146 4.11 7.06 -3.22
CA VAL A 146 2.90 7.86 -2.93
C VAL A 146 2.02 7.96 -4.17
N PHE A 147 0.72 7.72 -3.99
CA PHE A 147 -0.25 7.58 -5.06
C PHE A 147 -1.46 8.48 -4.82
N ASN A 148 -1.73 9.35 -5.79
CA ASN A 148 -3.08 9.83 -6.05
C ASN A 148 -3.73 8.96 -7.14
N ARG A 149 -5.02 9.19 -7.46
CA ARG A 149 -5.73 8.45 -8.52
C ARG A 149 -4.95 8.40 -9.83
N LYS A 150 -4.44 9.54 -10.31
CA LYS A 150 -3.76 9.62 -11.61
C LYS A 150 -2.50 8.77 -11.63
N VAL A 151 -1.65 8.90 -10.61
CA VAL A 151 -0.41 8.14 -10.49
C VAL A 151 -0.71 6.65 -10.32
N PHE A 152 -1.70 6.29 -9.51
CA PHE A 152 -2.15 4.90 -9.33
C PHE A 152 -2.59 4.27 -10.67
N GLU A 153 -3.49 4.93 -11.39
CA GLU A 153 -4.00 4.42 -12.66
C GLU A 153 -2.88 4.31 -13.72
N GLN A 154 -1.96 5.27 -13.75
CA GLN A 154 -0.81 5.26 -14.68
C GLN A 154 0.21 4.15 -14.36
N GLU A 155 0.66 4.07 -13.11
CA GLU A 155 1.69 3.12 -12.66
C GLU A 155 1.27 1.67 -12.90
N PHE A 156 0.02 1.34 -12.54
CA PHE A 156 -0.50 -0.02 -12.65
C PHE A 156 -1.21 -0.29 -13.99
N LYS A 157 -1.15 0.66 -14.94
CA LYS A 157 -1.77 0.59 -16.27
C LYS A 157 -3.25 0.21 -16.19
N LEU A 158 -3.98 0.90 -15.31
CA LEU A 158 -5.39 0.67 -15.05
C LEU A 158 -6.25 1.72 -15.76
N GLY A 159 -7.33 1.27 -16.39
CA GLY A 159 -8.43 2.10 -16.84
C GLY A 159 -9.66 1.91 -15.94
N TRP A 160 -10.59 2.87 -16.00
CA TRP A 160 -11.85 2.84 -15.25
C TRP A 160 -13.05 2.85 -16.21
N LYS A 161 -13.91 1.83 -16.12
CA LYS A 161 -15.23 1.82 -16.78
C LYS A 161 -16.29 2.30 -15.78
N PRO A 162 -17.01 3.40 -16.05
CA PRO A 162 -18.10 3.82 -15.19
C PRO A 162 -19.26 2.82 -15.24
N ASP A 163 -20.03 2.76 -14.15
CA ASP A 163 -21.29 2.02 -14.13
C ASP A 163 -22.27 2.70 -15.09
N GLN A 164 -22.67 1.99 -16.15
CA GLN A 164 -23.69 2.44 -17.10
C GLN A 164 -25.06 2.02 -16.60
N GLY A 165 -25.38 2.40 -15.35
CA GLY A 165 -26.64 2.05 -14.70
C GLY A 165 -27.80 2.21 -15.67
N ASP A 166 -28.61 1.16 -15.78
CA ASP A 166 -29.69 0.96 -16.74
C ASP A 166 -30.48 2.26 -16.95
N HIS A 167 -30.14 3.00 -18.00
CA HIS A 167 -30.91 4.16 -18.45
C HIS A 167 -32.20 3.63 -19.07
N SER A 168 -33.10 3.11 -18.23
CA SER A 168 -34.49 2.89 -18.62
C SER A 168 -35.06 4.27 -18.92
N PRO A 169 -35.34 4.61 -20.19
CA PRO A 169 -35.96 5.88 -20.49
C PRO A 169 -37.34 5.82 -19.87
N TYR A 170 -37.61 6.69 -18.89
CA TYR A 170 -38.97 6.92 -18.42
C TYR A 170 -39.82 7.32 -19.63
N ILE A 171 -40.53 6.36 -20.21
CA ILE A 171 -41.59 6.62 -21.17
C ILE A 171 -42.71 7.27 -20.35
N LEU A 172 -42.72 8.60 -20.33
CA LEU A 172 -43.88 9.39 -19.94
C LEU A 172 -45.03 8.99 -20.87
N LYS A 173 -45.86 8.05 -20.43
CA LYS A 173 -47.18 7.84 -21.02
C LYS A 173 -48.01 9.09 -20.73
N ARG A 174 -48.37 9.78 -21.81
CA ARG A 174 -49.32 10.90 -21.83
C ARG A 174 -50.72 10.43 -21.44
#